data_AF-A0A259PGD8-F1
#
_entry.id   AF-A0A259PGD8-F1
#
_cell.length_a   1.000
_cell.length_b   1.000
_cell.length_c   1.000
_cell.angle_alpha   90.00
_cell.angle_beta   90.00
_cell.angle_gamma   90.00
#
_symmetry.space_group_name_H-M   'P 1'
#
loop_
_entity.id
_entity.type
_entity.pdbx_description
1 polymer ?
#
loop_
_entity_poly.entity_id
_entity_poly.type
_entity_poly.pdbx_seq_one_letter_code
_entity_poly.pdbx_strand_id
1 'polypeptide(L)'
;MRTGSLSILGASVWNGDRFEERDVHIVDGAVADRRAEGATTLDGRGRWLIPGLIDAHFHAYATSQDGLEDERGPLSFAAINGTRRLGAALRRGFTTVRDVAGGDIGLARAIDADLFDSPRYLFTGPALSQTGGHGDPRSAHVDICFSHGHMCEIVDGLEPLRLAVRNRLRKGAHAIKVMTSGGVFSLTDPIRVPQYSAEELRAVIRDSLDAFGAVGAPSTWVLSNHDVVRHASRLALTWDNPQGDGIGPRDEPKPDGALGLARARAATTVMLSLPGSAYLYQGEELGLPEAMEIPDEFRQDPTWFRTSGERYGRDGCRVPLPWSGTTPSYGFNDTGASWLPQPAEWAEHARALEDGSDTSTLSLYKQLLELRRERGLGSGSLV
;
A
#
# COMPACT_ATOMS: atom_id res chain seq x y z
N MET A 1 11.85 -13.82 -22.55
CA MET A 1 13.17 -13.28 -22.14
C MET A 1 14.19 -14.40 -22.04
N ARG A 2 15.37 -14.26 -22.65
CA ARG A 2 16.54 -15.07 -22.25
C ARG A 2 17.12 -14.41 -21.02
N THR A 3 16.82 -14.94 -19.85
CA THR A 3 17.40 -14.50 -18.59
C THR A 3 18.90 -14.82 -18.62
N GLY A 4 19.73 -13.80 -18.88
CA GLY A 4 21.18 -13.95 -18.81
C GLY A 4 21.65 -14.23 -17.39
N SER A 5 22.81 -14.89 -17.25
CA SER A 5 23.44 -15.07 -15.94
C SER A 5 24.31 -13.86 -15.57
N LEU A 6 24.24 -13.44 -14.31
CA LEU A 6 24.93 -12.27 -13.76
C LEU A 6 25.64 -12.63 -12.46
N SER A 7 26.78 -12.03 -12.18
CA SER A 7 27.45 -12.11 -10.87
C SER A 7 27.86 -10.73 -10.41
N ILE A 8 27.44 -10.36 -9.20
CA ILE A 8 27.80 -9.12 -8.52
C ILE A 8 28.81 -9.50 -7.45
N LEU A 9 30.04 -8.98 -7.54
CA LEU A 9 31.14 -9.40 -6.67
C LEU A 9 31.41 -8.37 -5.57
N GLY A 10 31.57 -8.83 -4.32
CA GLY A 10 31.98 -8.02 -3.18
C GLY A 10 31.01 -6.91 -2.79
N ALA A 11 29.70 -7.07 -3.00
CA ALA A 11 28.70 -6.10 -2.56
C ALA A 11 28.38 -6.26 -1.08
N SER A 12 27.96 -5.16 -0.43
CA SER A 12 27.35 -5.18 0.89
C SER A 12 25.87 -5.57 0.76
N VAL A 13 25.52 -6.82 1.04
CA VAL A 13 24.20 -7.42 0.73
C VAL A 13 23.33 -7.48 1.98
N TRP A 14 22.08 -7.00 1.88
CA TRP A 14 21.08 -7.14 2.93
C TRP A 14 20.59 -8.59 3.03
N ASN A 15 20.71 -9.20 4.21
CA ASN A 15 20.26 -10.58 4.46
C ASN A 15 18.90 -10.68 5.19
N GLY A 16 18.25 -9.55 5.47
CA GLY A 16 17.02 -9.48 6.26
C GLY A 16 17.21 -8.89 7.67
N ASP A 17 18.45 -8.86 8.16
CA ASP A 17 18.80 -8.37 9.50
C ASP A 17 19.95 -7.35 9.46
N ARG A 18 21.00 -7.66 8.69
CA ARG A 18 22.17 -6.79 8.53
C ARG A 18 22.73 -6.86 7.11
N PHE A 19 23.70 -5.99 6.85
CA PHE A 19 24.49 -6.03 5.63
C PHE A 19 25.77 -6.84 5.82
N GLU A 20 26.07 -7.69 4.84
CA GLU A 20 27.28 -8.54 4.83
C GLU A 20 27.96 -8.47 3.46
N GLU A 21 29.28 -8.34 3.43
CA GLU A 21 30.04 -8.39 2.17
C GLU A 21 30.03 -9.80 1.60
N ARG A 22 29.46 -9.95 0.40
CA ARG A 22 29.44 -11.23 -0.32
C ARG A 22 29.19 -11.07 -1.81
N ASP A 23 29.49 -12.13 -2.54
CA ASP A 23 29.12 -12.26 -3.95
C ASP A 23 27.65 -12.71 -4.06
N VAL A 24 26.97 -12.23 -5.11
CA VAL A 24 25.63 -12.67 -5.49
C VAL A 24 25.64 -13.15 -6.93
N HIS A 25 25.21 -14.40 -7.13
CA HIS A 25 25.09 -15.00 -8.46
C HIS A 25 23.62 -15.10 -8.85
N ILE A 26 23.32 -14.73 -10.08
CA ILE A 26 22.00 -14.83 -10.67
C ILE A 26 22.11 -15.74 -11.89
N VAL A 27 21.32 -16.80 -11.90
CA VAL A 27 21.26 -17.79 -12.99
C VAL A 27 19.80 -17.92 -13.39
N ASP A 28 19.52 -17.68 -14.67
CA ASP A 28 18.18 -17.73 -15.24
C ASP A 28 17.12 -16.93 -14.45
N GLY A 29 17.52 -15.75 -13.95
CA GLY A 29 16.64 -14.84 -13.21
C GLY A 29 16.41 -15.21 -11.74
N ALA A 30 17.06 -16.25 -11.23
CA ALA A 30 17.03 -16.64 -9.82
C ALA A 30 18.39 -16.42 -9.14
N VAL A 31 18.38 -16.08 -7.85
CA VAL A 31 19.60 -16.08 -7.04
C VAL A 31 20.08 -17.53 -6.89
N ALA A 32 21.37 -17.75 -7.12
CA ALA A 32 21.98 -19.07 -7.10
C ALA A 32 23.20 -19.11 -6.17
N ASP A 33 23.51 -20.30 -5.67
CA ASP A 33 24.68 -20.52 -4.80
C ASP A 33 26.01 -20.47 -5.57
N ARG A 34 25.95 -20.59 -6.90
CA ARG A 34 27.14 -20.69 -7.75
C ARG A 34 27.01 -19.80 -8.98
N ARG A 35 28.15 -19.23 -9.37
CA ARG A 35 28.30 -18.54 -10.64
C ARG A 35 28.09 -19.50 -11.81
N ALA A 36 27.28 -19.09 -12.79
CA ALA A 36 27.19 -19.78 -14.07
C ALA A 36 28.39 -19.46 -14.97
N GLU A 37 28.79 -20.44 -15.80
CA GLU A 37 29.83 -20.26 -16.79
C GLU A 37 29.43 -19.17 -17.81
N GLY A 38 30.37 -18.27 -18.12
CA GLY A 38 30.09 -17.14 -19.02
C GLY A 38 29.20 -16.03 -18.41
N ALA A 39 28.85 -16.08 -17.13
CA ALA A 39 28.05 -15.04 -16.49
C ALA A 39 28.76 -13.67 -16.51
N THR A 40 28.03 -12.63 -16.92
CA THR A 40 28.48 -11.23 -16.86
C THR A 40 28.83 -10.87 -15.43
N THR A 41 29.94 -10.16 -15.23
CA THR A 41 30.42 -9.78 -13.90
C THR A 41 30.27 -8.27 -13.69
N LEU A 42 29.73 -7.89 -12.53
CA LEU A 42 29.66 -6.51 -12.04
C LEU A 42 30.47 -6.37 -10.75
N ASP A 43 31.20 -5.27 -10.62
CA ASP A 43 31.91 -4.90 -9.40
C ASP A 43 30.93 -4.25 -8.41
N GLY A 44 30.66 -4.96 -7.31
CA GLY A 44 29.78 -4.52 -6.23
C GLY A 44 30.52 -3.84 -5.08
N ARG A 45 31.84 -3.76 -5.10
CA ARG A 45 32.62 -3.21 -3.96
C ARG A 45 32.24 -1.76 -3.68
N GLY A 46 32.02 -1.44 -2.41
CA GLY A 46 31.53 -0.14 -1.97
C GLY A 46 30.08 0.17 -2.38
N ARG A 47 29.34 -0.81 -2.90
CA ARG A 47 27.91 -0.69 -3.21
C ARG A 47 27.08 -1.52 -2.22
N TRP A 48 25.84 -1.07 -2.04
CA TRP A 48 24.85 -1.74 -1.20
C TRP A 48 23.83 -2.42 -2.10
N LEU A 49 23.49 -3.66 -1.77
CA LEU A 49 22.53 -4.47 -2.53
C LEU A 49 21.37 -4.85 -1.61
N ILE A 50 20.15 -4.52 -2.05
CA ILE A 50 18.89 -4.87 -1.39
C ILE A 50 17.98 -5.61 -2.39
N PRO A 51 17.00 -6.38 -1.92
CA PRO A 51 15.92 -6.88 -2.77
C PRO A 51 15.23 -5.74 -3.51
N GLY A 52 14.75 -6.00 -4.73
CA GLY A 52 13.98 -5.02 -5.49
C GLY A 52 12.72 -4.61 -4.73
N LEU A 53 12.38 -3.32 -4.81
CA LEU A 53 11.28 -2.74 -4.06
C LEU A 53 9.92 -3.20 -4.62
N ILE A 54 8.91 -3.27 -3.75
CA ILE A 54 7.54 -3.61 -4.11
C ILE A 54 6.65 -2.40 -3.82
N ASP A 55 5.95 -1.90 -4.84
CA ASP A 55 4.88 -0.92 -4.67
C ASP A 55 3.53 -1.64 -4.63
N ALA A 56 2.91 -1.72 -3.46
CA ALA A 56 1.65 -2.43 -3.27
C ALA A 56 0.40 -1.61 -3.66
N HIS A 57 0.57 -0.33 -4.03
CA HIS A 57 -0.49 0.61 -4.37
C HIS A 57 -0.05 1.56 -5.48
N PHE A 58 -0.04 1.04 -6.70
CA PHE A 58 0.29 1.78 -7.91
C PHE A 58 -0.98 2.09 -8.72
N HIS A 59 -0.91 3.12 -9.57
CA HIS A 59 -1.96 3.45 -10.55
C HIS A 59 -1.30 3.72 -11.90
N ALA A 60 -1.34 2.75 -12.82
CA ALA A 60 -0.73 2.94 -14.14
C ALA A 60 -1.56 3.86 -15.02
N TYR A 61 -2.89 3.80 -14.90
CA TYR A 61 -3.85 4.49 -15.76
C TYR A 61 -4.29 5.86 -15.24
N ALA A 62 -4.03 6.20 -13.97
CA ALA A 62 -4.32 7.52 -13.44
C ALA A 62 -3.50 8.59 -14.19
N THR A 63 -4.18 9.44 -14.96
CA THR A 63 -3.56 10.48 -15.81
C THR A 63 -3.93 11.89 -15.35
N SER A 64 -5.07 12.05 -14.69
CA SER A 64 -5.61 13.31 -14.22
C SER A 64 -5.76 13.34 -12.69
N GLN A 65 -6.19 14.50 -12.18
CA GLN A 65 -6.77 14.61 -10.84
C GLN A 65 -8.31 14.63 -10.84
N ASP A 66 -8.91 14.54 -12.03
CA ASP A 66 -10.36 14.42 -12.24
C ASP A 66 -10.70 12.96 -12.58
N GLY A 67 -11.45 12.30 -11.70
CA GLY A 67 -11.83 10.89 -11.91
C GLY A 67 -12.74 10.67 -13.10
N LEU A 68 -13.60 11.62 -13.43
CA LEU A 68 -14.43 11.49 -14.62
C LEU A 68 -13.59 11.65 -15.89
N GLU A 69 -12.53 12.45 -15.84
CA GLU A 69 -11.55 12.55 -16.93
C GLU A 69 -10.78 11.25 -17.14
N ASP A 70 -10.28 10.64 -16.06
CA ASP A 70 -9.58 9.36 -16.14
C ASP A 70 -10.49 8.25 -16.69
N GLU A 71 -11.78 8.26 -16.35
CA GLU A 71 -12.73 7.24 -16.79
C GLU A 71 -13.25 7.44 -18.22
N ARG A 72 -13.41 8.70 -18.67
CA ARG A 72 -13.85 9.00 -20.05
C ARG A 72 -12.69 9.05 -21.05
N GLY A 73 -11.45 9.10 -20.55
CA GLY A 73 -10.25 9.17 -21.36
C GLY A 73 -10.09 7.93 -22.25
N PRO A 74 -9.55 8.06 -23.47
CA PRO A 74 -9.32 6.89 -24.32
C PRO A 74 -8.32 5.92 -23.68
N LEU A 75 -8.71 4.64 -23.56
CA LEU A 75 -7.87 3.60 -22.96
C LEU A 75 -6.49 3.48 -23.65
N SER A 76 -6.41 3.76 -24.95
CA SER A 76 -5.13 3.76 -25.68
C SER A 76 -4.15 4.80 -25.14
N PHE A 77 -4.63 5.99 -24.75
CA PHE A 77 -3.80 7.01 -24.13
C PHE A 77 -3.37 6.58 -22.73
N ALA A 78 -4.31 6.10 -21.90
CA ALA A 78 -4.02 5.62 -20.56
C ALA A 78 -2.98 4.48 -20.57
N ALA A 79 -3.10 3.54 -21.52
CA ALA A 79 -2.14 2.45 -21.70
C ALA A 79 -0.74 2.94 -22.07
N ILE A 80 -0.62 3.85 -23.05
CA ILE A 80 0.68 4.43 -23.45
C ILE A 80 1.29 5.24 -22.31
N ASN A 81 0.50 5.99 -21.55
CA ASN A 81 0.99 6.71 -20.37
C ASN A 81 1.46 5.74 -19.28
N GLY A 82 0.72 4.64 -19.08
CA GLY A 82 1.05 3.57 -18.14
C GLY A 82 2.42 2.96 -18.41
N THR A 83 2.79 2.71 -19.68
CA THR A 83 4.13 2.18 -20.02
C THR A 83 5.26 3.10 -19.54
N ARG A 84 5.09 4.43 -19.69
CA ARG A 84 6.07 5.42 -19.23
C ARG A 84 6.19 5.43 -17.72
N ARG A 85 5.07 5.33 -17.00
CA ARG A 85 5.02 5.28 -15.52
C ARG A 85 5.67 4.02 -14.97
N LEU A 86 5.37 2.85 -15.56
CA LEU A 86 5.96 1.57 -15.20
C LEU A 86 7.47 1.57 -15.41
N GLY A 87 7.94 1.97 -16.59
CA GLY A 87 9.39 2.09 -16.84
C GLY A 87 10.07 3.07 -15.89
N ALA A 88 9.40 4.14 -15.49
CA ALA A 88 9.93 5.06 -14.48
C ALA A 88 9.97 4.43 -13.07
N ALA A 89 8.98 3.61 -12.70
CA ALA A 89 8.98 2.86 -11.44
C ALA A 89 10.15 1.86 -11.39
N LEU A 90 10.38 1.12 -12.49
CA LEU A 90 11.49 0.19 -12.60
C LEU A 90 12.85 0.89 -12.41
N ARG A 91 13.04 2.05 -13.04
CA ARG A 91 14.27 2.86 -12.88
C ARG A 91 14.46 3.42 -11.47
N ARG A 92 13.40 3.50 -10.65
CA ARG A 92 13.47 3.84 -9.22
C ARG A 92 13.73 2.63 -8.31
N GLY A 93 13.91 1.45 -8.87
CA GLY A 93 14.20 0.22 -8.12
C GLY A 93 12.99 -0.61 -7.73
N PHE A 94 11.78 -0.24 -8.17
CA PHE A 94 10.59 -1.07 -7.99
C PHE A 94 10.58 -2.19 -9.02
N THR A 95 10.76 -3.43 -8.58
CA THR A 95 10.76 -4.60 -9.46
C THR A 95 9.41 -5.32 -9.49
N THR A 96 8.51 -4.97 -8.57
CA THR A 96 7.11 -5.42 -8.58
C THR A 96 6.20 -4.25 -8.23
N VAL A 97 5.09 -4.10 -8.94
CA VAL A 97 4.04 -3.13 -8.61
C VAL A 97 2.68 -3.82 -8.65
N ARG A 98 1.77 -3.35 -7.79
CA ARG A 98 0.36 -3.74 -7.82
C ARG A 98 -0.52 -2.55 -8.19
N ASP A 99 -1.10 -2.60 -9.37
CA ASP A 99 -2.09 -1.65 -9.84
C ASP A 99 -3.45 -1.93 -9.21
N VAL A 100 -3.87 -1.02 -8.34
CA VAL A 100 -5.02 -1.22 -7.45
C VAL A 100 -6.31 -0.57 -7.94
N ALA A 101 -6.28 0.16 -9.07
CA ALA A 101 -7.47 0.63 -9.76
C ALA A 101 -7.05 0.95 -11.19
N GLY A 102 -7.48 0.10 -12.13
CA GLY A 102 -6.98 0.15 -13.50
C GLY A 102 -6.15 -1.08 -13.86
N GLY A 103 -5.38 -0.93 -14.94
CA GLY A 103 -4.74 -2.05 -15.59
C GLY A 103 -5.73 -2.97 -16.29
N ASP A 104 -5.24 -3.66 -17.32
CA ASP A 104 -6.04 -4.62 -18.05
C ASP A 104 -5.17 -5.72 -18.65
N ILE A 105 -5.85 -6.72 -19.21
CA ILE A 105 -5.21 -7.82 -19.92
C ILE A 105 -4.37 -7.35 -21.11
N GLY A 106 -4.71 -6.21 -21.73
CA GLY A 106 -3.94 -5.61 -22.80
C GLY A 106 -2.54 -5.19 -22.35
N LEU A 107 -2.45 -4.41 -21.28
CA LEU A 107 -1.16 -3.98 -20.72
C LEU A 107 -0.35 -5.16 -20.17
N ALA A 108 -0.99 -6.10 -19.47
CA ALA A 108 -0.32 -7.30 -18.98
C ALA A 108 0.30 -8.12 -20.13
N ARG A 109 -0.46 -8.35 -21.22
CA ARG A 109 0.06 -9.04 -22.42
C ARG A 109 1.19 -8.28 -23.10
N ALA A 110 1.16 -6.95 -23.10
CA ALA A 110 2.25 -6.15 -23.66
C ALA A 110 3.55 -6.30 -22.85
N ILE A 111 3.44 -6.42 -21.52
CA ILE A 111 4.57 -6.70 -20.62
C ILE A 111 5.09 -8.13 -20.82
N ASP A 112 4.20 -9.12 -20.88
CA ASP A 112 4.57 -10.53 -21.11
C ASP A 112 5.25 -10.73 -22.47
N ALA A 113 4.85 -9.94 -23.47
CA ALA A 113 5.44 -9.91 -24.80
C ALA A 113 6.72 -9.05 -24.88
N ASP A 114 7.18 -8.49 -23.76
CA ASP A 114 8.42 -7.71 -23.66
C ASP A 114 8.43 -6.49 -24.60
N LEU A 115 7.28 -5.82 -24.76
CA LEU A 115 7.15 -4.65 -25.65
C LEU A 115 7.75 -3.37 -25.05
N PHE A 116 7.95 -3.34 -23.73
CA PHE A 116 8.60 -2.24 -23.00
C PHE A 116 9.08 -2.71 -21.62
N ASP A 117 10.06 -2.01 -21.06
CA ASP A 117 10.58 -2.29 -19.72
C ASP A 117 9.54 -1.99 -18.64
N SER A 118 9.24 -2.99 -17.81
CA SER A 118 8.28 -2.88 -16.72
C SER A 118 8.73 -3.67 -15.49
N PRO A 119 8.38 -3.23 -14.26
CA PRO A 119 8.33 -4.11 -13.11
C PRO A 119 7.36 -5.26 -13.38
N ARG A 120 7.43 -6.32 -12.57
CA ARG A 120 6.36 -7.31 -12.49
C ARG A 120 5.05 -6.58 -12.18
N TYR A 121 4.08 -6.72 -13.06
CA TYR A 121 2.84 -5.94 -13.01
C TYR A 121 1.67 -6.82 -12.57
N LEU A 122 1.14 -6.54 -11.39
CA LEU A 122 -0.04 -7.21 -10.85
C LEU A 122 -1.20 -6.21 -10.89
N PHE A 123 -2.28 -6.50 -11.59
CA PHE A 123 -3.41 -5.56 -11.73
C PHE A 123 -4.70 -6.11 -11.15
N THR A 124 -5.58 -5.21 -10.70
CA THR A 124 -6.91 -5.53 -10.17
C THR A 124 -8.02 -5.33 -11.20
N GLY A 125 -7.77 -4.55 -12.25
CA GLY A 125 -8.82 -4.00 -13.10
C GLY A 125 -9.54 -2.86 -12.36
N PRO A 126 -10.78 -2.53 -12.77
CA PRO A 126 -11.49 -1.44 -12.13
C PRO A 126 -11.87 -1.79 -10.67
N ALA A 127 -11.57 -0.92 -9.71
CA ALA A 127 -11.94 -1.08 -8.31
C ALA A 127 -13.46 -1.09 -8.11
N LEU A 128 -13.94 -1.84 -7.12
CA LEU A 128 -15.38 -1.90 -6.79
C LEU A 128 -15.72 -0.79 -5.79
N SER A 129 -16.73 0.01 -6.10
CA SER A 129 -17.26 1.08 -5.25
C SER A 129 -18.78 1.01 -5.19
N GLN A 130 -19.37 1.34 -4.04
CA GLN A 130 -20.81 1.54 -3.95
C GLN A 130 -21.22 2.84 -4.65
N THR A 131 -22.52 3.03 -4.89
CA THR A 131 -23.07 4.29 -5.40
C THR A 131 -22.72 5.46 -4.46
N GLY A 132 -22.23 6.55 -5.04
CA GLY A 132 -21.75 7.72 -4.29
C GLY A 132 -20.51 7.45 -3.44
N GLY A 133 -19.82 6.34 -3.69
CA GLY A 133 -18.61 5.96 -2.98
C GLY A 133 -17.32 6.51 -3.60
N HIS A 134 -16.17 6.07 -3.08
CA HIS A 134 -14.88 6.64 -3.46
C HIS A 134 -14.48 6.38 -4.92
N GLY A 135 -15.03 5.34 -5.54
CA GLY A 135 -14.85 5.06 -6.96
C GLY A 135 -15.93 5.64 -7.86
N ASP A 136 -16.87 6.44 -7.32
CA ASP A 136 -17.89 7.12 -8.10
C ASP A 136 -17.37 8.48 -8.58
N PRO A 137 -17.05 8.62 -9.89
CA PRO A 137 -16.48 9.86 -10.41
C PRO A 137 -17.53 10.97 -10.58
N ARG A 138 -18.81 10.68 -10.34
CA ARG A 138 -19.89 11.63 -10.56
C ARG A 138 -19.96 12.65 -9.42
N SER A 139 -20.13 13.92 -9.78
CA SER A 139 -20.47 14.96 -8.81
C SER A 139 -21.99 15.03 -8.61
N ALA A 140 -22.43 15.77 -7.59
CA ALA A 140 -23.85 16.02 -7.32
C ALA A 140 -24.60 16.75 -8.46
N HIS A 141 -23.88 17.28 -9.46
CA HIS A 141 -24.45 18.01 -10.60
C HIS A 141 -24.40 17.21 -11.91
N VAL A 142 -23.97 15.95 -11.85
CA VAL A 142 -23.79 15.08 -13.02
C VAL A 142 -24.93 14.06 -13.07
N ASP A 143 -25.93 14.32 -13.93
CA ASP A 143 -27.11 13.45 -14.11
C ASP A 143 -26.90 12.29 -15.12
N ILE A 144 -25.65 12.04 -15.56
CA ILE A 144 -25.34 10.91 -16.44
C ILE A 144 -25.09 9.63 -15.64
N CYS A 145 -25.50 8.50 -16.20
CA CYS A 145 -25.22 7.18 -15.62
C CYS A 145 -23.73 6.84 -15.75
N PHE A 146 -23.13 6.40 -14.64
CA PHE A 146 -21.80 5.78 -14.62
C PHE A 146 -21.92 4.43 -13.92
N SER A 147 -21.73 3.35 -14.67
CA SER A 147 -21.76 1.98 -14.14
C SER A 147 -20.37 1.36 -14.12
N HIS A 148 -19.57 1.58 -15.16
CA HIS A 148 -18.27 0.95 -15.33
C HIS A 148 -17.31 1.85 -16.10
N GLY A 149 -16.06 1.92 -15.64
CA GLY A 149 -14.94 2.54 -16.32
C GLY A 149 -13.70 1.65 -16.32
N HIS A 150 -12.55 2.24 -16.62
CA HIS A 150 -11.26 1.57 -16.59
C HIS A 150 -10.67 1.52 -15.19
N MET A 151 -10.93 2.52 -14.34
CA MET A 151 -10.38 2.62 -12.98
C MET A 151 -11.33 2.08 -11.92
N CYS A 152 -12.64 2.28 -12.06
CA CYS A 152 -13.68 1.93 -11.10
C CYS A 152 -14.96 1.33 -11.75
N GLU A 153 -15.73 0.59 -10.96
CA GLU A 153 -17.08 0.10 -11.28
C GLU A 153 -18.00 0.32 -10.08
N ILE A 154 -19.22 0.82 -10.35
CA ILE A 154 -20.25 1.04 -9.33
C ILE A 154 -21.12 -0.19 -9.20
N VAL A 155 -21.09 -0.78 -8.01
CA VAL A 155 -21.74 -2.05 -7.72
C VAL A 155 -22.35 -2.00 -6.32
N ASP A 156 -23.67 -2.17 -6.23
CA ASP A 156 -24.39 -2.19 -4.95
C ASP A 156 -25.09 -3.53 -4.73
N GLY A 157 -25.02 -4.05 -3.51
CA GLY A 157 -25.68 -5.31 -3.14
C GLY A 157 -24.87 -6.57 -3.41
N LEU A 158 -25.28 -7.65 -2.75
CA LEU A 158 -24.53 -8.91 -2.70
C LEU A 158 -24.37 -9.57 -4.07
N GLU A 159 -25.47 -9.84 -4.78
CA GLU A 159 -25.40 -10.57 -6.06
C GLU A 159 -24.65 -9.81 -7.16
N PRO A 160 -24.84 -8.48 -7.33
CA PRO A 160 -24.00 -7.69 -8.23
C PRO A 160 -22.50 -7.73 -7.87
N LEU A 161 -22.14 -7.65 -6.59
CA LEU A 161 -20.75 -7.75 -6.15
C LEU A 161 -20.13 -9.11 -6.50
N ARG A 162 -20.85 -10.21 -6.28
CA ARG A 162 -20.41 -11.56 -6.67
C ARG A 162 -20.13 -11.64 -8.17
N LEU A 163 -21.03 -11.08 -8.98
CA LEU A 163 -20.86 -11.04 -10.44
C LEU A 163 -19.64 -10.20 -10.84
N ALA A 164 -19.45 -9.04 -10.21
CA ALA A 164 -18.32 -8.15 -10.49
C ALA A 164 -16.99 -8.82 -10.16
N VAL A 165 -16.88 -9.47 -9.00
CA VAL A 165 -15.69 -10.26 -8.59
C VAL A 165 -15.39 -11.35 -9.63
N ARG A 166 -16.38 -12.17 -9.99
CA ARG A 166 -16.23 -13.21 -11.04
C ARG A 166 -15.75 -12.63 -12.37
N ASN A 167 -16.26 -11.46 -12.75
CA ASN A 167 -15.86 -10.80 -13.99
C ASN A 167 -14.42 -10.27 -13.94
N ARG A 168 -13.95 -9.78 -12.78
CA ARG A 168 -12.54 -9.39 -12.59
C ARG A 168 -11.60 -10.58 -12.79
N LEU A 169 -11.92 -11.68 -12.15
CA LEU A 169 -11.14 -12.92 -12.22
C LEU A 169 -11.11 -13.48 -13.64
N ARG A 170 -12.27 -13.51 -14.32
CA ARG A 170 -12.37 -13.90 -15.74
C ARG A 170 -11.46 -13.05 -16.65
N LYS A 171 -11.26 -11.77 -16.32
CA LYS A 171 -10.38 -10.84 -17.05
C LYS A 171 -8.90 -10.93 -16.64
N GLY A 172 -8.55 -11.83 -15.71
CA GLY A 172 -7.17 -12.05 -15.28
C GLY A 172 -6.68 -11.13 -14.17
N ALA A 173 -7.59 -10.51 -13.40
CA ALA A 173 -7.18 -9.72 -12.24
C ALA A 173 -6.44 -10.57 -11.19
N HIS A 174 -5.38 -10.02 -10.61
CA HIS A 174 -4.52 -10.64 -9.61
C HIS A 174 -5.01 -10.41 -8.18
N ALA A 175 -5.90 -9.43 -7.98
CA ALA A 175 -6.51 -9.10 -6.71
C ALA A 175 -7.85 -8.39 -6.96
N ILE A 176 -8.72 -8.35 -5.94
CA ILE A 176 -9.93 -7.54 -5.96
C ILE A 176 -9.70 -6.30 -5.10
N LYS A 177 -9.92 -5.11 -5.67
CA LYS A 177 -9.93 -3.85 -4.92
C LYS A 177 -11.37 -3.45 -4.61
N VAL A 178 -11.61 -3.07 -3.36
CA VAL A 178 -12.86 -2.46 -2.90
C VAL A 178 -12.57 -1.14 -2.20
N MET A 179 -13.47 -0.18 -2.34
CA MET A 179 -13.50 1.06 -1.56
C MET A 179 -14.33 0.83 -0.29
N THR A 180 -13.70 0.89 0.90
CA THR A 180 -14.32 0.53 2.19
C THR A 180 -14.64 1.74 3.07
N SER A 181 -14.27 2.92 2.62
CA SER A 181 -14.58 4.19 3.25
C SER A 181 -14.66 5.26 2.17
N GLY A 182 -15.11 6.45 2.58
CA GLY A 182 -14.86 7.63 1.79
C GLY A 182 -13.38 7.79 1.47
N GLY A 183 -13.11 8.45 0.37
CA GLY A 183 -11.77 8.88 0.05
C GLY A 183 -11.74 10.34 -0.34
N VAL A 184 -10.87 10.63 -1.27
CA VAL A 184 -10.17 11.92 -1.29
C VAL A 184 -10.37 12.58 -2.64
N PHE A 185 -10.10 11.76 -3.63
CA PHE A 185 -10.22 12.05 -5.03
C PHE A 185 -11.67 12.21 -5.47
N SER A 186 -12.56 11.61 -4.70
CA SER A 186 -13.98 11.50 -4.99
C SER A 186 -14.73 12.69 -4.43
N LEU A 187 -15.82 13.04 -5.11
CA LEU A 187 -16.45 14.35 -4.98
C LEU A 187 -17.55 14.40 -3.91
N THR A 188 -17.99 13.25 -3.41
CA THR A 188 -19.29 13.15 -2.70
C THR A 188 -19.25 12.39 -1.38
N ASP A 189 -18.14 11.73 -1.04
CA ASP A 189 -18.01 10.80 0.06
C ASP A 189 -17.00 11.24 1.12
N PRO A 190 -17.47 11.64 2.31
CA PRO A 190 -16.63 11.91 3.46
C PRO A 190 -15.79 10.70 3.87
N ILE A 191 -14.49 10.91 4.09
CA ILE A 191 -13.51 9.84 4.41
C ILE A 191 -13.91 8.98 5.60
N ARG A 192 -14.57 9.59 6.59
CA ARG A 192 -15.01 8.92 7.81
C ARG A 192 -16.17 7.94 7.59
N VAL A 193 -16.91 8.08 6.48
CA VAL A 193 -18.11 7.27 6.25
C VAL A 193 -17.68 5.91 5.72
N PRO A 194 -17.95 4.82 6.46
CA PRO A 194 -17.67 3.48 5.96
C PRO A 194 -18.51 3.23 4.71
N GLN A 195 -17.91 2.55 3.74
CA GLN A 195 -18.54 2.11 2.51
C GLN A 195 -18.62 0.59 2.50
N TYR A 196 -19.73 0.09 1.98
CA TYR A 196 -20.24 -1.27 2.08
C TYR A 196 -20.61 -1.72 3.49
N SER A 197 -21.68 -2.49 3.58
CA SER A 197 -22.04 -3.23 4.78
C SER A 197 -21.03 -4.34 5.09
N ALA A 198 -21.01 -4.81 6.33
CA ALA A 198 -20.20 -5.97 6.72
C ALA A 198 -20.57 -7.23 5.91
N GLU A 199 -21.83 -7.37 5.51
CA GLU A 199 -22.30 -8.50 4.68
C GLU A 199 -21.73 -8.43 3.27
N GLU A 200 -21.71 -7.25 2.66
CA GLU A 200 -21.12 -7.01 1.34
C GLU A 200 -19.61 -7.24 1.35
N LEU A 201 -18.89 -6.72 2.34
CA LEU A 201 -17.45 -6.97 2.48
C LEU A 201 -17.17 -8.46 2.69
N ARG A 202 -17.96 -9.14 3.52
CA ARG A 202 -17.83 -10.60 3.73
C ARG A 202 -18.05 -11.38 2.44
N ALA A 203 -19.02 -10.98 1.62
CA ALA A 203 -19.28 -11.61 0.33
C ALA A 203 -18.09 -11.44 -0.62
N VAL A 204 -17.55 -10.22 -0.75
CA VAL A 204 -16.37 -9.98 -1.59
C VAL A 204 -15.15 -10.76 -1.11
N ILE A 205 -14.90 -10.78 0.20
CA ILE A 205 -13.80 -11.52 0.81
C ILE A 205 -13.92 -13.02 0.51
N ARG A 206 -15.11 -13.60 0.72
CA ARG A 206 -15.37 -15.02 0.47
C ARG A 206 -15.18 -15.37 -1.00
N ASP A 207 -15.81 -14.62 -1.90
CA ASP A 207 -15.75 -14.92 -3.34
C ASP A 207 -14.33 -14.75 -3.90
N SER A 208 -13.56 -13.79 -3.37
CA SER A 208 -12.15 -13.63 -3.72
C SER A 208 -11.31 -14.83 -3.25
N LEU A 209 -11.51 -15.28 -2.01
CA LEU A 209 -10.78 -16.41 -1.45
C LEU A 209 -11.13 -17.73 -2.16
N ASP A 210 -12.41 -17.97 -2.45
CA ASP A 210 -12.84 -19.17 -3.19
C ASP A 210 -12.19 -19.22 -4.57
N ALA A 211 -12.18 -18.08 -5.28
CA ALA A 211 -11.65 -18.02 -6.63
C ALA A 211 -10.12 -18.10 -6.71
N PHE A 212 -9.40 -17.33 -5.87
CA PHE A 212 -7.95 -17.39 -5.85
C PHE A 212 -7.46 -18.74 -5.32
N GLY A 213 -8.15 -19.29 -4.32
CA GLY A 213 -7.90 -20.65 -3.81
C GLY A 213 -8.03 -21.72 -4.89
N ALA A 214 -9.03 -21.62 -5.79
CA ALA A 214 -9.24 -22.59 -6.86
C ALA A 214 -8.07 -22.69 -7.87
N VAL A 215 -7.21 -21.68 -7.95
CA VAL A 215 -6.01 -21.65 -8.81
C VAL A 215 -4.70 -21.65 -8.02
N GLY A 216 -4.76 -21.82 -6.70
CA GLY A 216 -3.59 -21.79 -5.82
C GLY A 216 -2.94 -20.41 -5.69
N ALA A 217 -3.67 -19.33 -6.00
CA ALA A 217 -3.18 -17.96 -5.84
C ALA A 217 -3.48 -17.45 -4.41
N PRO A 218 -2.51 -16.83 -3.72
CA PRO A 218 -2.77 -16.23 -2.42
C PRO A 218 -3.44 -14.85 -2.56
N SER A 219 -4.48 -14.60 -1.75
CA SER A 219 -5.04 -13.25 -1.57
C SER A 219 -4.03 -12.31 -0.93
N THR A 220 -4.19 -10.99 -1.07
CA THR A 220 -3.30 -10.00 -0.43
C THR A 220 -4.07 -8.90 0.27
N TRP A 221 -3.71 -8.59 1.51
CA TRP A 221 -4.38 -7.62 2.37
C TRP A 221 -3.47 -6.46 2.79
N VAL A 222 -4.00 -5.23 2.79
CA VAL A 222 -3.30 -4.01 3.22
C VAL A 222 -4.29 -2.98 3.75
N LEU A 223 -3.96 -2.27 4.84
CA LEU A 223 -4.80 -1.24 5.46
C LEU A 223 -4.25 0.18 5.33
N SER A 224 -2.93 0.37 5.42
CA SER A 224 -2.28 1.68 5.24
C SER A 224 -1.21 1.66 4.17
N ASN A 225 -0.76 2.87 3.84
CA ASN A 225 0.37 3.13 2.97
C ASN A 225 0.92 4.52 3.29
N HIS A 226 1.93 4.95 2.54
CA HIS A 226 2.63 6.23 2.70
C HIS A 226 1.91 7.48 2.18
N ASP A 227 0.67 7.36 1.68
CA ASP A 227 -0.08 8.48 1.10
C ASP A 227 -1.24 8.97 1.97
N VAL A 228 -1.60 8.23 3.00
CA VAL A 228 -2.76 8.52 3.84
C VAL A 228 -2.34 8.61 5.29
N VAL A 229 -3.06 9.43 6.04
CA VAL A 229 -2.95 9.51 7.50
C VAL A 229 -2.97 8.10 8.11
N ARG A 230 -2.10 7.86 9.09
CA ARG A 230 -1.98 6.59 9.82
C ARG A 230 -3.36 6.11 10.26
N HIS A 231 -3.65 4.82 10.06
CA HIS A 231 -5.00 4.32 10.29
C HIS A 231 -5.48 4.49 11.74
N ALA A 232 -4.56 4.55 12.71
CA ALA A 232 -4.86 4.81 14.11
C ALA A 232 -5.41 6.22 14.38
N SER A 233 -5.14 7.19 13.50
CA SER A 233 -5.77 8.52 13.52
C SER A 233 -6.91 8.61 12.52
N ARG A 234 -6.73 8.10 11.30
CA ARG A 234 -7.71 8.16 10.21
C ARG A 234 -9.07 7.58 10.59
N LEU A 235 -9.07 6.46 11.33
CA LEU A 235 -10.30 5.78 11.74
C LEU A 235 -11.06 6.51 12.87
N ALA A 236 -10.54 7.62 13.40
CA ALA A 236 -11.20 8.46 14.39
C ALA A 236 -11.48 9.90 13.92
N LEU A 237 -11.24 10.21 12.65
CA LEU A 237 -11.53 11.54 12.11
C LEU A 237 -13.04 11.81 12.07
N THR A 238 -13.42 13.02 12.48
CA THR A 238 -14.81 13.50 12.47
C THR A 238 -15.08 14.56 11.40
N TRP A 239 -14.07 14.92 10.62
CA TRP A 239 -14.14 15.87 9.49
C TRP A 239 -13.51 15.23 8.24
N ASP A 240 -13.60 15.95 7.11
CA ASP A 240 -13.06 15.47 5.84
C ASP A 240 -11.55 15.74 5.79
N ASN A 241 -10.76 14.74 5.39
CA ASN A 241 -9.29 14.82 5.40
C ASN A 241 -8.66 14.25 4.10
N PRO A 242 -8.75 14.97 2.98
CA PRO A 242 -8.25 14.52 1.68
C PRO A 242 -6.83 13.88 1.77
N GLN A 243 -6.57 12.78 1.07
CA GLN A 243 -5.28 12.10 0.88
C GLN A 243 -4.32 13.14 0.31
N GLY A 244 -3.16 13.22 0.96
CA GLY A 244 -2.23 14.29 0.67
C GLY A 244 -2.44 15.56 1.49
N ASP A 245 -3.58 15.78 2.16
CA ASP A 245 -3.75 16.96 3.02
C ASP A 245 -3.02 16.79 4.36
N GLY A 246 -3.01 15.58 4.90
CA GLY A 246 -2.44 15.30 6.21
C GLY A 246 -3.22 15.98 7.32
N ILE A 247 -2.70 15.89 8.54
CA ILE A 247 -3.24 16.58 9.71
C ILE A 247 -2.07 17.21 10.45
N GLY A 248 -2.27 18.40 10.99
CA GLY A 248 -1.24 19.10 11.74
C GLY A 248 -1.80 19.98 12.85
N PRO A 249 -1.00 20.90 13.41
CA PRO A 249 -1.34 21.57 14.66
C PRO A 249 -2.55 22.49 14.55
N ARG A 250 -2.85 23.01 13.36
CA ARG A 250 -3.98 23.94 13.13
C ARG A 250 -5.35 23.27 12.92
N ASP A 251 -5.39 21.95 12.71
CA ASP A 251 -6.64 21.25 12.44
C ASP A 251 -7.41 21.01 13.74
N GLU A 252 -8.69 21.36 13.78
CA GLU A 252 -9.58 21.09 14.91
C GLU A 252 -10.95 20.57 14.42
N PRO A 253 -11.57 19.58 15.10
CA PRO A 253 -11.06 18.89 16.29
C PRO A 253 -9.85 17.99 15.96
N LYS A 254 -9.10 17.51 16.96
CA LYS A 254 -8.13 16.41 16.79
C LYS A 254 -8.83 15.04 16.76
N PRO A 255 -8.26 14.00 16.11
CA PRO A 255 -8.85 12.67 16.17
C PRO A 255 -8.74 12.11 17.59
N ASP A 256 -9.78 11.42 18.06
CA ASP A 256 -9.72 10.69 19.34
C ASP A 256 -8.75 9.51 19.22
N GLY A 257 -7.57 9.64 19.83
CA GLY A 257 -6.51 8.64 19.75
C GLY A 257 -6.91 7.28 20.33
N ALA A 258 -7.70 7.24 21.40
CA ALA A 258 -8.13 5.99 22.02
C ALA A 258 -9.14 5.25 21.15
N LEU A 259 -10.13 5.98 20.62
CA LEU A 259 -11.12 5.42 19.69
C LEU A 259 -10.45 4.95 18.39
N GLY A 260 -9.52 5.75 17.86
CA GLY A 260 -8.79 5.46 16.64
C GLY A 260 -7.92 4.21 16.77
N LEU A 261 -7.18 4.08 17.88
CA LEU A 261 -6.40 2.89 18.18
C LEU A 261 -7.28 1.63 18.36
N ALA A 262 -8.44 1.75 19.01
CA ALA A 262 -9.37 0.63 19.14
C ALA A 262 -9.87 0.13 17.79
N ARG A 263 -10.27 1.05 16.89
CA ARG A 263 -10.71 0.73 15.53
C ARG A 263 -9.57 0.15 14.68
N ALA A 264 -8.38 0.70 14.81
CA ALA A 264 -7.15 0.22 14.18
C ALA A 264 -6.87 -1.26 14.52
N ARG A 265 -6.81 -1.57 15.82
CA ARG A 265 -6.57 -2.93 16.32
C ARG A 265 -7.63 -3.91 15.82
N ALA A 266 -8.90 -3.49 15.78
CA ALA A 266 -9.99 -4.31 15.24
C ALA A 266 -9.80 -4.59 13.73
N ALA A 267 -9.53 -3.56 12.93
CA ALA A 267 -9.30 -3.70 11.48
C ALA A 267 -8.10 -4.61 11.17
N THR A 268 -6.98 -4.43 11.88
CA THR A 268 -5.79 -5.28 11.74
C THR A 268 -6.08 -6.72 12.16
N THR A 269 -6.84 -6.94 13.24
CA THR A 269 -7.20 -8.29 13.69
C THR A 269 -7.97 -9.04 12.59
N VAL A 270 -8.93 -8.37 11.94
CA VAL A 270 -9.63 -8.93 10.78
C VAL A 270 -8.62 -9.23 9.67
N MET A 271 -7.81 -8.26 9.26
CA MET A 271 -6.82 -8.43 8.19
C MET A 271 -5.87 -9.63 8.43
N LEU A 272 -5.30 -9.74 9.62
CA LEU A 272 -4.35 -10.79 9.98
C LEU A 272 -5.02 -12.16 10.23
N SER A 273 -6.35 -12.21 10.35
CA SER A 273 -7.11 -13.46 10.41
C SER A 273 -7.45 -14.05 9.03
N LEU A 274 -7.34 -13.26 7.96
CA LEU A 274 -7.72 -13.69 6.61
C LEU A 274 -6.56 -14.44 5.91
N PRO A 275 -6.79 -15.55 5.20
CA PRO A 275 -5.73 -16.25 4.49
C PRO A 275 -5.09 -15.43 3.35
N GLY A 276 -3.80 -15.64 3.06
CA GLY A 276 -3.03 -14.96 2.01
C GLY A 276 -1.81 -14.18 2.51
N SER A 277 -1.30 -13.23 1.73
CA SER A 277 -0.26 -12.30 2.16
C SER A 277 -0.86 -11.09 2.87
N ALA A 278 -0.21 -10.59 3.92
CA ALA A 278 -0.60 -9.35 4.59
C ALA A 278 0.58 -8.38 4.59
N TYR A 279 0.31 -7.12 4.27
CA TYR A 279 1.30 -6.04 4.24
C TYR A 279 0.96 -5.08 5.38
N LEU A 280 1.95 -4.86 6.24
CA LEU A 280 1.88 -3.87 7.31
C LEU A 280 2.65 -2.63 6.88
N TYR A 281 2.11 -1.45 7.18
CA TYR A 281 2.85 -0.20 7.03
C TYR A 281 3.62 0.11 8.32
N GLN A 282 4.79 0.73 8.19
CA GLN A 282 5.68 0.94 9.33
C GLN A 282 4.99 1.70 10.48
N GLY A 283 5.04 1.14 11.69
CA GLY A 283 4.49 1.75 12.90
C GLY A 283 3.01 1.46 13.16
N GLU A 284 2.33 0.72 12.29
CA GLU A 284 1.01 0.16 12.61
C GLU A 284 1.09 -0.78 13.82
N GLU A 285 2.16 -1.55 13.91
CA GLU A 285 2.45 -2.49 14.99
C GLU A 285 2.69 -1.82 16.35
N LEU A 286 3.01 -0.51 16.36
CA LEU A 286 3.13 0.30 17.58
C LEU A 286 1.88 1.17 17.81
N GLY A 287 0.84 1.01 16.98
CA GLY A 287 -0.37 1.81 17.05
C GLY A 287 -0.13 3.32 16.87
N LEU A 288 0.91 3.72 16.11
CA LEU A 288 1.32 5.11 16.03
C LEU A 288 0.18 6.00 15.48
N PRO A 289 -0.18 7.09 16.20
CA PRO A 289 -1.03 8.13 15.63
C PRO A 289 -0.26 8.92 14.57
N GLU A 290 -0.97 9.68 13.74
CA GLU A 290 -0.37 10.63 12.81
C GLU A 290 0.50 11.64 13.56
N ALA A 291 1.72 11.89 13.08
CA ALA A 291 2.57 12.93 13.65
C ALA A 291 2.10 14.32 13.20
N MET A 292 1.31 14.97 14.06
CA MET A 292 0.73 16.29 13.77
C MET A 292 1.73 17.42 14.07
N GLU A 293 2.55 17.28 15.10
CA GLU A 293 3.43 18.35 15.64
C GLU A 293 4.79 18.50 14.92
N ILE A 294 4.87 18.16 13.64
CA ILE A 294 6.10 18.36 12.84
C ILE A 294 6.26 19.86 12.56
N PRO A 295 7.36 20.52 12.98
CA PRO A 295 7.58 21.94 12.70
C PRO A 295 7.72 22.21 11.20
N ASP A 296 7.22 23.36 10.76
CA ASP A 296 7.08 23.74 9.35
C ASP A 296 8.41 23.69 8.57
N GLU A 297 9.53 24.02 9.22
CA GLU A 297 10.88 24.01 8.64
C GLU A 297 11.40 22.60 8.30
N PHE A 298 10.80 21.56 8.87
CA PHE A 298 11.13 20.16 8.58
C PHE A 298 10.23 19.52 7.53
N ARG A 299 9.14 20.18 7.12
CA ARG A 299 8.21 19.62 6.13
C ARG A 299 8.93 19.31 4.81
N GLN A 300 8.72 18.11 4.29
CA GLN A 300 9.35 17.60 3.06
C GLN A 300 8.32 17.31 1.96
N ASP A 301 7.04 17.16 2.30
CA ASP A 301 6.04 16.78 1.30
C ASP A 301 5.84 17.87 0.24
N PRO A 302 5.89 17.54 -1.07
CA PRO A 302 5.62 18.49 -2.12
C PRO A 302 4.27 19.21 -1.99
N THR A 303 3.25 18.58 -1.38
CA THR A 303 1.96 19.21 -1.12
C THR A 303 2.12 20.46 -0.27
N TRP A 304 2.87 20.40 0.83
CA TRP A 304 3.12 21.53 1.73
C TRP A 304 3.64 22.76 0.95
N PHE A 305 4.65 22.57 0.12
CA PHE A 305 5.25 23.64 -0.66
C PHE A 305 4.34 24.16 -1.77
N ARG A 306 3.65 23.26 -2.49
CA ARG A 306 2.75 23.62 -3.59
C ARG A 306 1.53 24.41 -3.13
N THR A 307 1.11 24.21 -1.89
CA THR A 307 -0.04 24.90 -1.30
C THR A 307 0.38 26.04 -0.39
N SER A 308 1.66 26.44 -0.41
CA SER A 308 2.22 27.49 0.45
C SER A 308 1.86 27.30 1.94
N GLY A 309 1.93 26.05 2.41
CA GLY A 309 1.64 25.68 3.79
C GLY A 309 0.16 25.58 4.15
N GLU A 310 -0.79 25.65 3.21
CA GLU A 310 -2.22 25.43 3.50
C GLU A 310 -2.48 23.97 3.95
N ARG A 311 -1.82 22.99 3.31
CA ARG A 311 -2.02 21.56 3.55
C ARG A 311 -0.74 20.90 4.06
N TYR A 312 -0.85 20.08 5.10
CA TYR A 312 0.28 19.46 5.79
C TYR A 312 1.03 18.37 5.02
N GLY A 313 0.39 17.72 4.05
CA GLY A 313 1.06 16.68 3.26
C GLY A 313 1.05 15.32 3.96
N ARG A 314 1.89 14.41 3.48
CA ARG A 314 1.97 13.02 3.98
C ARG A 314 3.14 12.81 4.94
N ASP A 315 3.75 13.89 5.40
CA ASP A 315 4.92 13.82 6.28
C ASP A 315 4.59 13.14 7.62
N GLY A 316 3.39 13.34 8.16
CA GLY A 316 2.97 12.78 9.46
C GLY A 316 3.02 11.24 9.50
N CYS A 317 2.70 10.57 8.40
CA CYS A 317 2.79 9.12 8.29
C CYS A 317 4.20 8.60 7.97
N ARG A 318 5.14 9.48 7.59
CA ARG A 318 6.50 9.13 7.13
C ARG A 318 7.60 9.38 8.16
N VAL A 319 7.24 9.88 9.35
CA VAL A 319 8.16 10.09 10.47
C VAL A 319 8.86 8.78 10.87
N PRO A 320 10.16 8.80 11.19
CA PRO A 320 10.89 7.61 11.64
C PRO A 320 10.28 6.97 12.89
N LEU A 321 10.41 5.64 13.02
CA LEU A 321 9.82 4.90 14.14
C LEU A 321 10.52 5.17 15.48
N PRO A 322 9.77 5.22 16.60
CA PRO A 322 10.34 5.32 17.93
C PRO A 322 10.78 3.93 18.44
N TRP A 323 12.09 3.69 18.51
CA TRP A 323 12.67 2.44 19.01
C TRP A 323 12.80 2.42 20.53
N SER A 324 13.13 3.56 21.13
CA SER A 324 13.43 3.75 22.55
C SER A 324 12.87 5.08 23.05
N GLY A 325 12.20 5.11 24.19
CA GLY A 325 11.59 6.34 24.72
C GLY A 325 12.57 7.30 25.40
N THR A 326 13.84 6.92 25.58
CA THR A 326 14.80 7.65 26.42
C THR A 326 16.07 8.10 25.71
N THR A 327 16.27 7.69 24.46
CA THR A 327 17.46 8.03 23.67
C THR A 327 17.15 9.10 22.61
N PRO A 328 18.15 9.85 22.11
CA PRO A 328 17.95 10.83 21.04
C PRO A 328 17.21 10.23 19.83
N SER A 329 16.36 11.03 19.17
CA SER A 329 15.47 10.60 18.06
C SER A 329 14.76 9.26 18.33
N TYR A 330 14.38 9.03 19.60
CA TYR A 330 13.85 7.76 20.08
C TYR A 330 14.61 6.51 19.59
N GLY A 331 15.94 6.59 19.53
CA GLY A 331 16.79 5.47 19.09
C GLY A 331 16.90 5.30 17.57
N PHE A 332 16.39 6.24 16.78
CA PHE A 332 16.60 6.26 15.33
C PHE A 332 18.04 6.66 14.94
N ASN A 333 18.67 7.52 15.72
CA ASN A 333 20.09 7.89 15.60
C ASN A 333 20.61 8.51 16.90
N ASP A 334 21.93 8.67 17.00
CA ASP A 334 22.58 9.22 18.19
C ASP A 334 22.61 10.75 18.24
N THR A 335 22.29 11.44 17.15
CA THR A 335 22.42 12.91 17.06
C THR A 335 21.16 13.65 17.50
N GLY A 336 20.01 12.98 17.53
CA GLY A 336 18.71 13.62 17.76
C GLY A 336 18.13 14.31 16.53
N ALA A 337 18.87 14.32 15.40
CA ALA A 337 18.42 14.98 14.17
C ALA A 337 17.72 14.00 13.23
N SER A 338 16.55 14.38 12.73
CA SER A 338 15.79 13.61 11.74
C SER A 338 15.26 14.54 10.63
N TRP A 339 15.14 14.02 9.40
CA TRP A 339 14.51 14.76 8.30
C TRP A 339 13.03 15.08 8.58
N LEU A 340 12.39 14.28 9.45
CA LEU A 340 11.11 14.58 10.07
C LEU A 340 11.23 14.28 11.57
N PRO A 341 11.26 15.31 12.45
CA PRO A 341 11.38 15.10 13.89
C PRO A 341 10.15 14.34 14.42
N GLN A 342 10.40 13.43 15.37
CA GLN A 342 9.35 12.67 16.02
C GLN A 342 8.63 13.53 17.07
N PRO A 343 7.29 13.49 17.16
CA PRO A 343 6.54 14.16 18.21
C PRO A 343 6.94 13.67 19.61
N ALA A 344 6.88 14.56 20.60
CA ALA A 344 7.27 14.24 21.98
C ALA A 344 6.43 13.09 22.58
N GLU A 345 5.14 13.02 22.22
CA GLU A 345 4.24 11.97 22.69
C GLU A 345 4.59 10.56 22.18
N TRP A 346 5.39 10.44 21.10
CA TRP A 346 5.81 9.14 20.58
C TRP A 346 6.79 8.40 21.50
N ALA A 347 7.32 9.06 22.53
CA ALA A 347 8.05 8.40 23.60
C ALA A 347 7.23 7.26 24.24
N GLU A 348 5.91 7.45 24.38
CA GLU A 348 4.98 6.48 24.99
C GLU A 348 4.67 5.29 24.07
N HIS A 349 4.92 5.45 22.76
CA HIS A 349 4.74 4.43 21.74
C HIS A 349 6.05 3.72 21.36
N ALA A 350 7.14 4.00 22.06
CA ALA A 350 8.44 3.44 21.74
C ALA A 350 8.41 1.90 21.80
N ARG A 351 8.98 1.24 20.79
CA ARG A 351 9.05 -0.23 20.70
C ARG A 351 9.52 -0.85 22.02
N ALA A 352 10.58 -0.31 22.62
CA ALA A 352 11.14 -0.83 23.88
C ALA A 352 10.14 -0.83 25.05
N LEU A 353 9.19 0.13 25.10
CA LEU A 353 8.13 0.14 26.10
C LEU A 353 7.05 -0.90 25.79
N GLU A 354 6.61 -0.97 24.53
CA GLU A 354 5.57 -1.92 24.13
C GLU A 354 6.02 -3.39 24.20
N ASP A 355 7.31 -3.66 23.99
CA ASP A 355 7.90 -5.01 24.04
C ASP A 355 7.80 -5.65 25.44
N GLY A 356 7.69 -4.84 26.49
CA GLY A 356 7.57 -5.28 27.87
C GLY A 356 6.13 -5.49 28.37
N SER A 357 5.12 -5.31 27.51
CA SER A 357 3.70 -5.35 27.90
C SER A 357 2.91 -6.32 27.03
N ASP A 358 2.33 -7.37 27.64
CA ASP A 358 1.52 -8.38 26.93
C ASP A 358 0.22 -7.82 26.35
N THR A 359 -0.22 -6.64 26.81
CA THR A 359 -1.44 -5.97 26.34
C THR A 359 -1.17 -4.89 25.30
N SER A 360 0.09 -4.62 24.95
CA SER A 360 0.47 -3.59 23.98
C SER A 360 -0.04 -3.88 22.57
N THR A 361 0.07 -2.89 21.68
CA THR A 361 -0.28 -3.10 20.26
C THR A 361 0.75 -3.99 19.59
N LEU A 362 2.02 -3.86 19.94
CA LEU A 362 3.09 -4.72 19.47
C LEU A 362 2.84 -6.18 19.86
N SER A 363 2.45 -6.45 21.10
CA SER A 363 2.12 -7.80 21.56
C SER A 363 0.92 -8.39 20.81
N LEU A 364 -0.13 -7.60 20.56
CA LEU A 364 -1.25 -8.03 19.71
C LEU A 364 -0.76 -8.42 18.31
N TYR A 365 0.04 -7.58 17.66
CA TYR A 365 0.54 -7.84 16.30
C TYR A 365 1.42 -9.09 16.26
N LYS A 366 2.33 -9.25 17.23
CA LYS A 366 3.16 -10.45 17.35
C LYS A 366 2.32 -11.71 17.53
N GLN A 367 1.36 -11.70 18.44
CA GLN A 367 0.45 -12.83 18.66
C GLN A 367 -0.36 -13.18 17.41
N LEU A 368 -0.91 -12.18 16.72
CA LEU A 368 -1.64 -12.40 15.48
C LEU A 368 -0.75 -12.98 14.37
N LEU A 369 0.48 -12.49 14.22
CA LEU A 369 1.44 -13.02 13.23
C LEU A 369 1.93 -14.43 13.59
N GLU A 370 2.12 -14.72 14.85
CA GLU A 370 2.44 -16.07 15.34
C GLU A 370 1.30 -17.05 15.06
N LEU A 371 0.07 -16.70 15.46
CA LEU A 371 -1.13 -17.50 15.15
C LEU A 371 -1.29 -17.66 13.63
N ARG A 372 -1.03 -16.60 12.85
CA ARG A 372 -1.07 -16.65 11.39
C ARG A 372 -0.11 -17.70 10.83
N ARG A 373 1.10 -17.76 11.37
CA ARG A 373 2.13 -18.76 11.00
C ARG A 373 1.71 -20.17 11.45
N GLU A 374 1.31 -20.34 12.69
CA GLU A 374 0.88 -21.64 13.27
C GLU A 374 -0.30 -22.25 12.53
N ARG A 375 -1.26 -21.41 12.12
CA ARG A 375 -2.45 -21.81 11.37
C ARG A 375 -2.21 -21.89 9.87
N GLY A 376 -1.00 -21.60 9.39
CA GLY A 376 -0.66 -21.61 7.97
C GLY A 376 -1.49 -20.63 7.13
N LEU A 377 -2.01 -19.55 7.72
CA LEU A 377 -2.90 -18.62 7.01
C LEU A 377 -2.19 -17.89 5.87
N GLY A 378 -0.85 -17.80 5.90
CA GLY A 378 -0.07 -17.20 4.80
C GLY A 378 -0.30 -17.88 3.44
N SER A 379 -0.47 -19.20 3.45
CA SER A 379 -0.69 -20.03 2.26
C SER A 379 -1.99 -20.85 2.32
N GLY A 380 -2.82 -20.60 3.34
CA GLY A 380 -4.08 -21.33 3.55
C GLY A 380 -5.23 -20.79 2.71
N SER A 381 -6.35 -21.51 2.74
CA SER A 381 -7.65 -21.08 2.22
C SER A 381 -8.69 -21.07 3.35
N LEU A 382 -9.76 -20.29 3.20
CA LEU A 382 -10.96 -20.53 4.00
C LEU A 382 -11.63 -21.76 3.39
N VAL A 383 -11.78 -22.81 4.19
CA VAL A 383 -12.56 -24.01 3.80
C VAL A 383 -14.04 -23.72 3.91
#